data_AF-A0A243ACM8-F1
#
_entry.id   AF-A0A243ACM8-F1
#
_cell.length_a   1.000
_cell.length_b   1.000
_cell.length_c   1.000
_cell.angle_alpha   90.00
_cell.angle_beta   90.00
_cell.angle_gamma   90.00
#
_symmetry.space_group_name_H-M   'P 1'
#
loop_
_entity.id
_entity.type
_entity.pdbx_description
1 polymer ?
#
loop_
_entity_poly.entity_id
_entity_poly.type
_entity_poly.pdbx_seq_one_letter_code
_entity_poly.pdbx_strand_id
1 'polypeptide(L)'
;MESNWVKTIELIAMCMGGAIVVLGGIYFIGIATISPALVTGISIAGFCLTLSDSIIKMDIGHKKFIKSESTQILLVGIMHFIAVSGIILFPNSAFIYIGKENLDFISTFASVTALGFVIWANGNNNRKEVINEVIKQNQLLIDNQDNIKELKRDFLKVKKELKQTKVQLLQSQKEVEKVLLQS
;
A
#
# COMPACT_ATOMS: atom_id res chain seq x y z
N MET A 1 -1.21 16.75 4.30
CA MET A 1 -2.51 16.61 4.99
C MET A 1 -3.17 15.27 4.67
N GLU A 2 -3.08 14.77 3.43
CA GLU A 2 -3.63 13.46 3.01
C GLU A 2 -3.10 12.26 3.81
N SER A 3 -1.79 12.22 4.13
CA SER A 3 -1.20 11.14 4.95
C SER A 3 -1.88 10.95 6.31
N ASN A 4 -2.32 12.06 6.95
CA ASN A 4 -2.95 11.98 8.26
C ASN A 4 -4.39 11.46 8.16
N TRP A 5 -5.08 11.77 7.07
CA TRP A 5 -6.43 11.27 6.80
C TRP A 5 -6.43 9.77 6.50
N VAL A 6 -5.50 9.29 5.66
CA VAL A 6 -5.34 7.86 5.37
C VAL A 6 -5.06 7.07 6.65
N LYS A 7 -4.10 7.52 7.47
CA LYS A 7 -3.79 6.89 8.77
C LYS A 7 -4.98 6.89 9.74
N THR A 8 -5.80 7.93 9.72
CA THR A 8 -6.99 8.02 10.58
C THR A 8 -8.06 7.01 10.16
N ILE A 9 -8.29 6.87 8.85
CA ILE A 9 -9.25 5.89 8.31
C ILE A 9 -8.77 4.46 8.60
N GLU A 10 -7.49 4.17 8.42
CA GLU A 10 -6.89 2.89 8.76
C GLU A 10 -7.02 2.57 10.26
N LEU A 11 -6.80 3.55 11.13
CA LEU A 11 -6.97 3.40 12.58
C LEU A 11 -8.43 3.09 12.96
N ILE A 12 -9.40 3.79 12.35
CA ILE A 12 -10.83 3.53 12.56
C ILE A 12 -11.18 2.10 12.14
N ALA A 13 -10.70 1.66 10.97
CA ALA A 13 -10.93 0.31 10.47
C ALA A 13 -10.30 -0.76 11.39
N MET A 14 -9.08 -0.53 11.88
CA MET A 14 -8.42 -1.41 12.85
C MET A 14 -9.20 -1.51 14.17
N CYS A 15 -9.64 -0.37 14.72
CA CYS A 15 -10.43 -0.33 15.95
C CYS A 15 -11.78 -1.07 15.78
N MET A 16 -12.46 -0.87 14.64
CA MET A 16 -13.70 -1.57 14.31
C MET A 16 -13.49 -3.08 14.18
N GLY A 17 -12.44 -3.51 13.49
CA GLY A 17 -12.06 -4.92 13.39
C GLY A 17 -11.75 -5.54 14.76
N GLY A 18 -10.99 -4.82 15.60
CA GLY A 18 -10.68 -5.24 16.97
C GLY A 18 -11.93 -5.42 17.83
N ALA A 19 -12.89 -4.50 17.74
CA ALA A 19 -14.15 -4.60 18.46
C ALA A 19 -14.98 -5.84 18.03
N ILE A 20 -14.99 -6.17 16.74
CA ILE A 20 -15.67 -7.37 16.21
C ILE A 20 -15.01 -8.66 16.75
N VAL A 21 -13.67 -8.69 16.81
CA VAL A 21 -12.94 -9.83 17.40
C VAL A 21 -13.27 -10.00 18.88
N VAL A 22 -13.29 -8.91 19.65
CA VAL A 22 -13.69 -8.94 21.06
C VAL A 22 -15.12 -9.45 21.21
N LEU A 23 -16.06 -8.97 20.39
CA LEU A 23 -17.44 -9.44 20.38
C LEU A 23 -17.53 -10.96 20.11
N GLY A 24 -16.75 -11.46 19.15
CA GLY A 24 -16.65 -12.90 18.86
C GLY A 24 -16.08 -13.71 20.02
N GLY A 25 -15.08 -13.17 20.73
CA GLY A 25 -14.53 -13.78 21.95
C GLY A 25 -15.55 -13.85 23.08
N ILE A 26 -16.32 -12.77 23.29
CA ILE A 26 -17.39 -12.72 24.31
C ILE A 26 -18.51 -13.71 23.96
N TYR A 27 -18.84 -13.87 22.67
CA TYR A 27 -19.79 -14.90 22.20
C TYR A 27 -19.28 -16.32 22.47
N PHE A 28 -17.98 -16.58 22.24
CA PHE A 28 -17.39 -17.89 22.51
C PHE A 28 -17.44 -18.30 23.99
N ILE A 29 -17.31 -17.33 24.91
CA ILE A 29 -17.43 -17.55 26.36
C ILE A 29 -18.91 -17.65 26.80
N GLY A 30 -19.86 -17.44 25.88
CA GLY A 30 -21.31 -17.54 26.13
C GLY A 30 -21.92 -16.32 26.82
N ILE A 31 -21.18 -15.21 26.90
CA ILE A 31 -21.63 -13.98 27.58
C ILE A 31 -22.47 -13.11 26.64
N ALA A 32 -22.26 -13.21 25.32
CA ALA A 32 -23.02 -12.48 24.31
C ALA A 32 -23.78 -13.44 23.39
N THR A 33 -24.95 -13.01 22.90
CA THR A 33 -25.69 -13.68 21.83
C THR A 33 -25.51 -12.90 20.53
N ILE A 34 -24.92 -13.53 19.51
CA ILE A 34 -24.76 -12.93 18.18
C ILE A 34 -25.85 -13.53 17.28
N SER A 35 -26.66 -12.67 16.66
CA SER A 35 -27.63 -13.12 15.67
C SER A 35 -26.93 -13.46 14.35
N PRO A 36 -27.36 -14.50 13.62
CA PRO A 36 -26.80 -14.83 12.31
C PRO A 36 -26.91 -13.66 11.32
N ALA A 37 -27.98 -12.85 11.44
CA ALA A 37 -28.18 -11.64 10.67
C ALA A 37 -27.07 -10.59 10.88
N LEU A 38 -26.59 -10.42 12.12
CA LEU A 38 -25.47 -9.53 12.45
C LEU A 38 -24.18 -10.03 11.80
N VAL A 39 -23.91 -11.34 11.84
CA VAL A 39 -22.73 -11.94 11.22
C VAL A 39 -22.75 -11.77 9.70
N THR A 40 -23.91 -11.92 9.06
CA THR A 40 -24.09 -11.64 7.63
C THR A 40 -23.80 -10.17 7.31
N GLY A 41 -24.32 -9.24 8.12
CA GLY A 41 -24.09 -7.80 7.97
C GLY A 41 -22.60 -7.43 8.11
N ILE A 42 -21.92 -7.99 9.10
CA ILE A 42 -20.47 -7.83 9.31
C ILE A 42 -19.68 -8.38 8.12
N SER A 43 -20.07 -9.55 7.59
CA SER A 43 -19.40 -10.18 6.46
C SER A 43 -19.53 -9.37 5.17
N ILE A 44 -20.73 -8.84 4.88
CA ILE A 44 -20.98 -7.93 3.76
C ILE A 44 -20.13 -6.67 3.92
N ALA A 45 -20.07 -6.10 5.13
CA ALA A 45 -19.26 -4.92 5.39
C ALA A 45 -17.77 -5.17 5.17
N GLY A 46 -17.23 -6.28 5.67
CA GLY A 46 -15.84 -6.68 5.43
C GLY A 46 -15.51 -6.86 3.94
N PHE A 47 -16.44 -7.48 3.20
CA PHE A 47 -16.32 -7.64 1.74
C PHE A 47 -16.32 -6.28 1.01
N CYS A 48 -17.28 -5.40 1.31
CA CYS A 48 -17.38 -4.07 0.70
C CYS A 48 -16.18 -3.18 1.00
N LEU A 49 -15.67 -3.19 2.24
CA LEU A 49 -14.47 -2.44 2.62
C LEU A 49 -13.22 -2.96 1.90
N THR A 50 -13.09 -4.28 1.74
CA THR A 50 -11.94 -4.87 1.03
C THR A 50 -12.01 -4.64 -0.47
N LEU A 51 -13.22 -4.66 -1.05
CA LEU A 51 -13.45 -4.21 -2.42
C LEU A 51 -13.07 -2.74 -2.58
N SER A 52 -13.46 -1.90 -1.62
CA SER A 52 -13.11 -0.48 -1.63
C SER A 52 -11.61 -0.26 -1.61
N ASP A 53 -10.86 -0.98 -0.75
CA ASP A 53 -9.39 -0.92 -0.72
C ASP A 53 -8.78 -1.36 -2.07
N SER A 54 -9.34 -2.41 -2.67
CA SER A 54 -8.94 -2.87 -4.00
C SER A 54 -9.21 -1.84 -5.10
N ILE A 55 -10.34 -1.13 -5.03
CA ILE A 55 -10.71 -0.05 -5.97
C ILE A 55 -9.80 1.17 -5.78
N ILE A 56 -9.42 1.52 -4.54
CA ILE A 56 -8.46 2.60 -4.26
C ILE A 56 -7.09 2.29 -4.87
N LYS A 57 -6.66 1.03 -4.80
CA LYS A 57 -5.39 0.55 -5.36
C LYS A 57 -5.43 0.25 -6.86
N MET A 58 -6.58 0.41 -7.51
CA MET A 58 -6.70 0.26 -8.96
C MET A 58 -6.20 1.50 -9.69
N ASP A 59 -5.47 1.26 -10.77
CA ASP A 59 -4.83 2.28 -11.58
C ASP A 59 -5.87 3.03 -12.43
N ILE A 60 -5.86 4.37 -12.38
CA ILE A 60 -6.86 5.23 -13.03
C ILE A 60 -6.45 5.45 -14.49
N GLY A 61 -7.41 5.44 -15.42
CA GLY A 61 -7.10 5.78 -16.81
C GLY A 61 -8.27 5.74 -17.77
N HIS A 62 -8.15 6.49 -18.86
CA HIS A 62 -9.25 6.72 -19.81
C HIS A 62 -9.75 5.45 -20.53
N LYS A 63 -8.94 4.39 -20.58
CA LYS A 63 -9.28 3.05 -21.10
C LYS A 63 -9.41 1.97 -20.00
N LYS A 64 -9.33 2.35 -18.73
CA LYS A 64 -9.40 1.43 -17.59
C LYS A 64 -10.81 1.43 -16.98
N PHE A 65 -11.06 0.46 -16.09
CA PHE A 65 -12.36 0.30 -15.41
C PHE A 65 -12.75 1.54 -14.60
N ILE A 66 -11.75 2.22 -14.03
CA ILE A 66 -11.89 3.50 -13.32
C ILE A 66 -11.41 4.61 -14.26
N LYS A 67 -12.37 5.40 -14.77
CA LYS A 67 -12.12 6.42 -15.79
C LYS A 67 -11.55 7.72 -15.24
N SER A 68 -11.85 8.05 -13.98
CA SER A 68 -11.41 9.27 -13.30
C SER A 68 -11.36 9.07 -11.80
N GLU A 69 -10.61 9.94 -11.12
CA GLU A 69 -10.56 10.01 -9.65
C GLU A 69 -11.95 10.24 -9.03
N SER A 70 -12.80 11.08 -9.63
CA SER A 70 -14.17 11.28 -9.17
C SER A 70 -15.02 10.00 -9.25
N THR A 71 -14.80 9.17 -10.27
CA THR A 71 -15.50 7.87 -10.40
C THR A 71 -15.03 6.89 -9.33
N GLN A 72 -13.74 6.93 -8.99
CA GLN A 72 -13.17 6.12 -7.92
C GLN A 72 -13.73 6.51 -6.56
N ILE A 73 -13.75 7.80 -6.24
CA ILE A 73 -14.30 8.34 -4.98
C ILE A 73 -15.78 7.96 -4.84
N LEU A 74 -16.57 8.06 -5.91
CA LEU A 74 -17.98 7.67 -5.90
C LEU A 74 -18.18 6.18 -5.63
N LEU A 75 -17.41 5.30 -6.30
CA LEU A 75 -17.47 3.86 -6.06
C LEU A 75 -17.06 3.49 -4.64
N VAL A 76 -15.98 4.10 -4.14
CA VAL A 76 -15.50 3.94 -2.76
C VAL A 76 -16.57 4.39 -1.76
N GLY A 77 -17.20 5.55 -1.99
CA GLY A 77 -18.27 6.07 -1.16
C GLY A 77 -19.50 5.15 -1.12
N ILE A 78 -19.90 4.61 -2.27
CA ILE A 78 -20.99 3.62 -2.36
C ILE A 78 -20.64 2.36 -1.56
N MET A 79 -19.43 1.82 -1.71
CA MET A 79 -19.01 0.62 -0.98
C MET A 79 -19.01 0.84 0.54
N HIS A 80 -18.53 1.99 1.00
CA HIS A 80 -18.57 2.36 2.42
C HIS A 80 -20.02 2.52 2.93
N PHE A 81 -20.88 3.14 2.13
CA PHE A 81 -22.29 3.30 2.48
C PHE A 81 -23.00 1.94 2.60
N ILE A 82 -22.75 1.01 1.67
CA ILE A 82 -23.27 -0.36 1.73
C ILE A 82 -22.70 -1.10 2.96
N ALA A 83 -21.42 -0.92 3.29
CA ALA A 83 -20.81 -1.56 4.46
C ALA A 83 -21.47 -1.11 5.77
N VAL A 84 -21.63 0.20 5.96
CA VAL A 84 -22.31 0.75 7.15
C VAL A 84 -23.78 0.34 7.20
N SER A 85 -24.46 0.39 6.05
CA SER A 85 -25.84 -0.07 5.92
C SER A 85 -25.97 -1.56 6.22
N GLY A 86 -25.00 -2.38 5.84
CA GLY A 86 -24.96 -3.81 6.16
C GLY A 86 -24.86 -4.07 7.66
N ILE A 87 -24.03 -3.32 8.38
CA ILE A 87 -23.91 -3.48 9.84
C ILE A 87 -25.17 -3.00 10.57
N ILE A 88 -25.81 -1.93 10.09
CA ILE A 88 -26.97 -1.34 10.78
C ILE A 88 -28.29 -2.01 10.37
N LEU A 89 -28.56 -2.16 9.07
CA LEU A 89 -29.87 -2.58 8.58
C LEU A 89 -30.08 -4.08 8.68
N PHE A 90 -29.09 -4.93 8.35
CA PHE A 90 -29.30 -6.39 8.38
C PHE A 90 -29.76 -6.92 9.74
N PRO A 91 -29.08 -6.61 10.87
CA PRO A 91 -29.51 -7.12 12.17
C PRO A 91 -30.83 -6.49 12.67
N ASN A 92 -31.25 -5.34 12.13
CA ASN A 92 -32.48 -4.64 12.52
C ASN A 92 -33.63 -4.81 11.51
N SER A 93 -33.39 -5.49 10.40
CA SER A 93 -34.39 -5.69 9.35
C SER A 93 -35.26 -6.91 9.63
N ALA A 94 -36.48 -6.90 9.11
CA ALA A 94 -37.41 -8.03 9.16
C ALA A 94 -36.89 -9.30 8.44
N PHE A 95 -35.66 -9.33 7.91
CA PHE A 95 -35.03 -10.55 7.39
C PHE A 95 -34.90 -11.67 8.43
N ILE A 96 -35.02 -11.36 9.73
CA ILE A 96 -35.05 -12.34 10.83
C ILE A 96 -36.28 -13.27 10.76
N TYR A 97 -37.31 -12.94 9.97
CA TYR A 97 -38.48 -13.82 9.74
C TYR A 97 -38.20 -15.00 8.80
N ILE A 98 -37.07 -14.98 8.08
CA ILE A 98 -36.57 -16.18 7.40
C ILE A 98 -36.23 -17.20 8.50
N GLY A 99 -36.58 -18.48 8.35
CA GLY A 99 -36.34 -19.47 9.41
C GLY A 99 -34.86 -19.50 9.86
N LYS A 100 -34.61 -19.73 11.15
CA LYS A 100 -33.27 -19.68 11.77
C LYS A 100 -32.23 -20.51 10.99
N GLU A 101 -32.60 -21.70 10.54
CA GLU A 101 -31.71 -22.58 9.75
C GLU A 101 -31.27 -21.95 8.43
N ASN A 102 -32.17 -21.24 7.75
CA ASN A 102 -31.85 -20.54 6.51
C ASN A 102 -30.96 -19.32 6.76
N LEU A 103 -31.17 -18.60 7.87
CA LEU A 103 -30.25 -17.52 8.27
C LEU A 103 -28.86 -18.05 8.63
N ASP A 104 -28.77 -19.17 9.34
CA ASP A 104 -27.50 -19.80 9.71
C ASP A 104 -26.72 -20.22 8.45
N PHE A 105 -27.40 -20.80 7.46
CA PHE A 105 -26.79 -21.14 6.18
C PHE A 105 -26.30 -19.91 5.41
N ILE A 106 -27.14 -18.89 5.26
CA ILE A 106 -26.79 -17.64 4.56
C ILE A 106 -25.63 -16.94 5.26
N SER A 107 -25.65 -16.91 6.60
CA SER A 107 -24.61 -16.30 7.42
C SER A 107 -23.27 -17.01 7.27
N THR A 108 -23.30 -18.35 7.30
CA THR A 108 -22.11 -19.18 7.08
C THR A 108 -21.56 -18.98 5.66
N PHE A 109 -22.42 -19.03 4.65
CA PHE A 109 -22.05 -18.82 3.25
C PHE A 109 -21.45 -17.43 3.03
N ALA A 110 -22.09 -16.38 3.55
CA ALA A 110 -21.62 -15.00 3.46
C ALA A 110 -20.27 -14.83 4.15
N SER A 111 -20.09 -15.42 5.33
CA SER A 111 -18.83 -15.36 6.10
C SER A 111 -17.68 -16.04 5.38
N VAL A 112 -17.88 -17.27 4.89
CA VAL A 112 -16.85 -18.04 4.17
C VAL A 112 -16.48 -17.34 2.86
N THR A 113 -17.48 -16.86 2.12
CA THR A 113 -17.25 -16.17 0.84
C THR A 113 -16.54 -14.84 1.06
N ALA A 114 -16.96 -14.05 2.05
CA ALA A 114 -16.31 -12.80 2.41
C ALA A 114 -14.86 -13.05 2.84
N LEU A 115 -14.62 -13.99 3.76
CA LEU A 115 -13.26 -14.31 4.22
C LEU A 115 -12.34 -14.77 3.08
N GLY A 116 -12.83 -15.65 2.21
CA GLY A 116 -12.08 -16.10 1.03
C GLY A 116 -11.72 -14.95 0.10
N PHE A 117 -12.66 -14.03 -0.13
CA PHE A 117 -12.41 -12.83 -0.92
C PHE A 117 -11.40 -11.88 -0.25
N VAL A 118 -11.51 -11.66 1.06
CA VAL A 118 -10.57 -10.80 1.79
C VAL A 118 -9.14 -11.33 1.68
N ILE A 119 -8.95 -12.64 1.87
CA ILE A 119 -7.64 -13.29 1.71
C ILE A 119 -7.14 -13.13 0.28
N TRP A 120 -7.99 -13.36 -0.72
CA TRP A 120 -7.62 -13.23 -2.13
C TRP A 120 -7.22 -11.80 -2.52
N ALA A 121 -8.03 -10.81 -2.13
CA ALA A 121 -7.79 -9.40 -2.41
C ALA A 121 -6.52 -8.88 -1.73
N ASN A 122 -6.34 -9.19 -0.45
CA ASN A 122 -5.12 -8.83 0.29
C ASN A 122 -3.88 -9.50 -0.32
N GLY A 123 -3.98 -10.78 -0.70
CA GLY A 123 -2.89 -11.48 -1.39
C GLY A 123 -2.52 -10.84 -2.73
N ASN A 124 -3.50 -10.44 -3.52
CA ASN A 124 -3.27 -9.78 -4.81
C ASN A 124 -2.67 -8.37 -4.64
N ASN A 125 -3.12 -7.62 -3.64
CA ASN A 125 -2.57 -6.30 -3.32
C ASN A 125 -1.12 -6.41 -2.84
N ASN A 126 -0.82 -7.33 -1.93
CA ASN A 126 0.54 -7.57 -1.45
C ASN A 126 1.48 -8.00 -2.59
N ARG A 127 1.02 -8.87 -3.50
CA ARG A 127 1.80 -9.25 -4.69
C ARG A 127 2.14 -8.04 -5.57
N LYS A 128 1.20 -7.11 -5.77
CA LYS A 128 1.43 -5.89 -6.55
C LYS A 128 2.41 -4.94 -5.86
N GLU A 129 2.30 -4.78 -4.55
CA GLU A 129 3.22 -3.95 -3.75
C GLU A 129 4.66 -4.48 -3.85
N VAL A 130 4.86 -5.78 -3.65
CA VAL A 130 6.19 -6.41 -3.79
C VAL A 130 6.75 -6.21 -5.20
N ILE A 131 5.95 -6.38 -6.25
CA ILE A 131 6.40 -6.14 -7.63
C ILE A 131 6.79 -4.67 -7.84
N ASN A 132 5.99 -3.73 -7.35
CA ASN A 132 6.29 -2.30 -7.47
C ASN A 132 7.55 -1.91 -6.69
N GLU A 133 7.78 -2.47 -5.51
CA GLU A 133 9.01 -2.25 -4.75
C GLU A 133 10.24 -2.78 -5.50
N VAL A 134 10.14 -3.98 -6.07
CA VAL A 134 11.22 -4.56 -6.88
C VAL A 134 11.53 -3.70 -8.11
N ILE A 135 10.50 -3.20 -8.80
CA ILE A 135 10.68 -2.29 -9.95
C ILE A 135 11.37 -0.99 -9.52
N LYS A 136 10.95 -0.41 -8.39
CA LYS A 136 11.53 0.83 -7.86
C LYS A 136 13.00 0.63 -7.43
N GLN A 137 13.30 -0.48 -6.78
CA GLN A 137 14.68 -0.84 -6.44
C GLN A 137 15.54 -1.04 -7.69
N ASN A 138 15.02 -1.69 -8.72
CA ASN A 138 15.72 -1.84 -10.00
C ASN A 138 16.00 -0.49 -10.67
N GLN A 139 15.03 0.44 -10.66
CA GLN A 139 15.24 1.80 -11.20
C GLN A 139 16.34 2.54 -10.42
N LEU A 140 16.31 2.49 -9.09
CA LEU A 140 17.36 3.09 -8.26
C LEU A 140 18.74 2.46 -8.51
N LEU A 141 18.82 1.16 -8.78
CA LEU A 141 20.07 0.50 -9.14
C LEU A 141 20.60 0.96 -10.51
N ILE A 142 19.72 1.14 -11.49
CA ILE A 142 20.08 1.66 -12.82
C ILE A 142 20.60 3.10 -12.71
N ASP A 143 19.88 3.98 -12.01
CA ASP A 143 20.28 5.38 -11.83
C ASP A 143 21.62 5.48 -11.09
N ASN A 144 21.83 4.65 -10.07
CA ASN A 144 23.12 4.60 -9.36
C ASN A 144 24.26 4.07 -10.24
N GLN A 145 24.01 3.11 -11.15
CA GLN A 145 25.02 2.67 -12.10
C GLN A 145 25.45 3.78 -13.05
N ASP A 146 24.51 4.61 -13.50
CA ASP A 146 24.83 5.73 -14.39
C ASP A 146 25.57 6.85 -13.65
N ASN A 147 25.18 7.17 -12.42
CA ASN A 147 25.92 8.08 -11.54
C ASN A 147 27.36 7.60 -11.26
N ILE A 148 27.56 6.29 -11.06
CA ILE A 148 28.89 5.70 -10.85
C ILE A 148 29.74 5.80 -12.13
N LYS A 149 29.16 5.61 -13.32
CA LYS A 149 29.88 5.80 -14.59
C LYS A 149 30.31 7.24 -14.78
N GLU A 150 29.45 8.19 -14.42
CA GLU A 150 29.74 9.62 -14.52
C GLU A 150 30.85 10.03 -13.54
N LEU A 151 30.73 9.63 -12.27
CA LEU A 151 31.76 9.84 -11.25
C LEU A 151 33.11 9.23 -11.66
N LYS A 152 33.09 8.04 -12.29
CA LYS A 152 34.32 7.40 -12.80
C LYS A 152 34.96 8.21 -13.92
N ARG A 153 34.19 8.86 -14.81
CA ARG A 153 34.74 9.74 -15.86
C ARG A 153 35.38 10.98 -15.26
N ASP A 154 34.72 11.61 -14.30
CA ASP A 154 35.22 12.82 -13.66
C ASP A 154 36.47 12.54 -12.83
N PHE A 155 36.51 11.42 -12.11
CA PHE A 155 37.72 10.97 -11.42
C PHE A 155 38.89 10.75 -12.38
N LEU A 156 38.62 10.26 -13.60
CA LEU A 156 39.65 10.04 -14.61
C LEU A 156 40.17 11.35 -15.22
N LYS A 157 39.31 12.37 -15.35
CA LYS A 157 39.71 13.73 -15.75
C LYS A 157 40.59 14.38 -14.69
N VAL A 158 40.14 14.40 -13.44
CA VAL A 158 40.90 14.96 -12.31
C VAL A 158 42.26 14.27 -12.18
N LYS A 159 42.33 12.94 -12.34
CA LYS A 159 43.60 12.21 -12.32
C LYS A 159 44.56 12.61 -13.45
N LYS A 160 44.04 12.94 -14.64
CA LYS A 160 44.87 13.45 -15.76
C LYS A 160 45.39 14.84 -15.48
N GLU A 161 44.54 15.74 -15.00
CA GLU A 161 44.92 17.10 -14.62
C GLU A 161 46.00 17.09 -13.53
N LEU A 162 45.81 16.27 -12.49
CA LEU A 162 46.76 16.15 -11.38
C LEU A 162 48.14 15.62 -11.84
N LYS A 163 48.16 14.70 -12.82
CA LYS A 163 49.40 14.26 -13.47
C LYS A 163 50.07 15.40 -14.24
N GLN A 164 49.32 16.18 -15.00
CA GLN A 164 49.87 17.32 -15.77
C GLN A 164 50.42 18.40 -14.85
N THR A 165 49.68 18.78 -13.80
CA THR A 165 50.14 19.75 -12.80
C THR A 165 51.40 19.28 -12.09
N LYS A 166 51.50 17.99 -11.75
CA LYS A 166 52.71 17.43 -11.13
C LYS A 166 53.93 17.51 -12.06
N VAL A 167 53.74 17.28 -13.36
CA VAL A 167 54.82 17.42 -14.35
C VAL A 167 55.26 18.88 -14.49
N GLN A 168 54.31 19.82 -14.56
CA GLN A 168 54.61 21.25 -14.62
C GLN A 168 55.35 21.75 -13.37
N LEU A 169 54.93 21.31 -12.17
CA LEU A 169 55.63 21.64 -10.92
C LEU A 169 57.05 21.09 -10.87
N LEU A 170 57.28 19.88 -11.38
CA LEU A 170 58.62 19.31 -11.46
C LEU A 170 59.52 20.06 -12.45
N GLN A 171 58.95 20.59 -13.53
CA GLN A 171 59.69 21.43 -14.49
C GLN A 171 60.01 22.79 -13.89
N SER A 172 59.04 23.45 -13.23
CA SER A 172 59.26 24.75 -12.61
C SER A 172 60.25 24.66 -11.45
N GLN A 173 60.24 23.60 -10.65
CA GLN A 173 61.25 23.38 -9.61
C GLN A 173 62.66 23.24 -10.20
N LYS A 174 62.83 22.51 -11.30
CA LYS A 174 64.12 22.38 -11.99
C LYS A 174 64.60 23.70 -12.59
N GLU A 175 63.71 24.54 -13.06
CA GLU A 175 64.05 25.88 -13.57
C GLU A 175 64.48 26.81 -12.44
N VAL A 176 63.76 26.82 -11.32
CA VAL A 176 64.11 27.61 -10.13
C VAL A 176 65.47 27.18 -9.55
N GLU A 177 65.74 25.87 -9.51
CA GLU A 177 67.01 25.32 -9.01
C GLU A 177 68.20 25.72 -9.91
N LYS A 178 68.00 25.76 -11.24
CA LYS A 178 69.01 26.26 -12.18
C LYS A 178 69.30 27.75 -12.01
N VAL A 179 68.27 28.55 -11.76
CA VAL A 179 68.42 30.01 -11.52
C VAL A 179 69.15 30.27 -10.20
N LEU A 180 68.87 29.48 -9.16
CA LEU A 180 69.56 29.58 -7.85
C LEU A 180 71.04 29.17 -7.90
N LEU A 181 71.42 28.23 -8.79
CA LEU A 181 72.81 27.80 -8.98
C LEU A 181 73.64 28.73 -9.87
N GLN A 182 73.01 29.72 -10.52
CA GLN A 182 73.67 30.72 -11.36
C GLN A 182 73.77 32.11 -10.69
N SER A 183 73.26 32.25 -9.46
CA SER A 183 73.43 33.44 -8.60
C SER A 183 74.54 33.21 -7.57
#